data_AF-A0A090WU00-F1
#
_entry.id   AF-A0A090WU00-F1
#
_cell.length_a   1.000
_cell.length_b   1.000
_cell.length_c   1.000
_cell.angle_alpha   90.00
_cell.angle_beta   90.00
_cell.angle_gamma   90.00
#
_symmetry.space_group_name_H-M   'P 1'
#
loop_
_entity.id
_entity.type
_entity.pdbx_description
1 polymer ?
#
loop_
_entity_poly.entity_id
_entity_poly.type
_entity_poly.pdbx_seq_one_letter_code
_entity_poly.pdbx_strand_id
1 'polypeptide(L)' 'MLAPVIRLEPRWYYNLDKRVSKSRSISGNAGNFLALQTSYHPNWFTISNYDNVEVVNQVSIIPTWGYKEKHR' A
#
# COMPACT_ATOMS: atom_id res chain seq x y z
N MET A 1 -15.55 -17.81 2.75
CA MET A 1 -14.12 -18.08 2.89
C MET A 1 -13.48 -16.87 3.55
N LEU A 2 -12.82 -17.06 4.69
CA LEU A 2 -11.99 -16.02 5.31
C LEU A 2 -10.52 -16.41 5.11
N ALA A 3 -9.73 -15.49 4.58
CA ALA A 3 -8.30 -15.68 4.37
C ALA A 3 -7.56 -14.40 4.80
N PRO A 4 -6.50 -14.51 5.62
CA PRO A 4 -5.70 -13.35 5.99
C PRO A 4 -4.92 -12.83 4.77
N VAL A 5 -4.66 -11.53 4.74
CA VAL A 5 -3.79 -10.88 3.76
C VAL A 5 -2.80 -10.01 4.50
N ILE A 6 -1.50 -10.20 4.23
CA ILE A 6 -0.45 -9.33 4.76
C ILE A 6 -0.16 -8.28 3.68
N ARG A 7 -0.28 -7.00 4.02
CA ARG A 7 -0.02 -5.89 3.11
C ARG A 7 1.00 -4.93 3.69
N LEU A 8 2.00 -4.59 2.88
CA LEU A 8 2.99 -3.55 3.15
C LEU A 8 2.90 -2.50 2.06
N GLU A 9 2.96 -1.21 2.42
CA GLU A 9 2.93 -0.10 1.47
C GLU A 9 3.88 1.02 1.90
N PRO A 10 5.21 0.83 1.80
CA PRO A 10 6.16 1.91 1.93
C PRO A 10 5.88 3.03 0.93
N ARG A 11 6.02 4.28 1.38
CA ARG A 11 5.84 5.49 0.55
C ARG A 11 7.04 6.42 0.71
N TRP A 12 7.68 6.78 -0.39
CA TRP A 12 8.77 7.75 -0.44
C TRP A 12 8.29 9.08 -1.04
N TYR A 13 8.29 10.12 -0.22
CA TYR A 13 7.98 11.49 -0.63
C TYR A 13 9.24 12.22 -1.10
N TYR A 14 9.39 12.40 -2.41
CA TYR A 14 10.63 12.89 -3.01
C TYR A 14 10.66 14.41 -3.27
N ASN A 15 9.55 15.12 -3.05
CA ASN A 15 9.45 16.55 -3.37
C ASN A 15 9.15 17.47 -2.17
N LEU A 16 9.27 16.98 -0.94
CA LEU A 16 8.96 17.77 0.26
C LEU A 16 9.88 19.00 0.37
N ASP A 17 11.18 18.83 0.19
CA ASP A 17 12.15 19.94 0.26
C ASP A 17 11.86 21.02 -0.79
N LYS A 18 11.52 20.60 -2.01
CA LYS A 18 11.11 21.51 -3.09
C LYS A 18 9.81 22.27 -2.79
N ARG A 19 8.95 21.72 -1.92
CA ARG A 19 7.71 22.40 -1.48
C ARG A 19 8.01 23.38 -0.36
N VAL A 20 8.85 23.00 0.60
CA VAL A 20 9.31 23.88 1.68
C VAL A 20 10.01 25.12 1.11
N SER A 21 10.89 24.96 0.11
CA SER A 21 11.56 26.10 -0.53
C SER A 21 10.62 27.05 -1.28
N LYS A 22 9.40 26.58 -1.60
CA LYS A 22 8.34 27.38 -2.24
C LYS A 22 7.28 27.86 -1.24
N SER A 23 7.57 27.80 0.07
CA SER A 23 6.64 28.12 1.15
C SER A 23 5.30 27.37 1.05
N ARG A 24 5.30 26.19 0.43
CA ARG A 24 4.12 25.32 0.32
C ARG A 24 4.06 24.40 1.53
N SER A 25 2.87 24.24 2.09
CA SER A 25 2.66 23.32 3.21
C SER A 25 2.99 21.87 2.82
N ILE A 26 3.70 21.20 3.74
CA ILE A 26 3.99 19.75 3.74
C ILE A 26 3.23 19.02 4.86
N SER A 27 2.28 19.70 5.52
CA SER A 27 1.48 19.11 6.61
C SER A 27 0.79 17.83 6.14
N GLY A 28 0.89 16.75 6.92
CA GLY A 28 0.33 15.45 6.57
C GLY A 28 1.05 14.74 5.41
N ASN A 29 2.30 15.10 5.12
CA ASN A 29 3.07 14.63 3.96
C ASN A 29 2.40 15.02 2.63
N ALA A 30 1.90 16.26 2.55
CA ALA A 30 1.35 16.78 1.32
C ALA A 30 2.45 16.95 0.27
N GLY A 31 2.47 16.08 -0.74
CA GLY A 31 3.62 15.93 -1.64
C GLY A 31 3.48 14.80 -2.64
N ASN A 32 4.35 14.80 -3.65
CA ASN A 32 4.47 13.71 -4.60
C ASN A 32 5.20 12.56 -3.93
N PHE A 33 4.74 11.33 -4.20
CA PHE A 33 5.32 10.14 -3.64
C PHE A 33 5.40 9.00 -4.65
N LEU A 34 6.37 8.13 -4.45
CA LEU A 34 6.41 6.78 -5.01
C LEU A 34 6.04 5.80 -3.90
N ALA A 35 5.18 4.84 -4.21
CA ALA A 35 4.80 3.78 -3.29
C ALA A 35 4.99 2.42 -3.93
N LEU A 36 5.23 1.42 -3.10
CA LEU A 36 5.29 0.03 -3.52
C LEU A 36 4.37 -0.78 -2.62
N GLN A 37 3.19 -1.12 -3.13
CA GLN A 37 2.29 -1.98 -2.39
C GLN A 37 2.67 -3.44 -2.65
N THR A 38 2.96 -4.17 -1.58
CA THR A 38 3.20 -5.62 -1.62
C THR A 38 2.11 -6.30 -0.80
N SER A 39 1.36 -7.23 -1.41
CA SER A 39 0.40 -8.05 -0.68
C SER A 39 0.75 -9.53 -0.82
N TYR A 40 0.65 -10.26 0.29
CA TYR A 40 0.83 -11.70 0.35
C TYR A 40 -0.48 -12.35 0.83
N HIS A 41 -0.97 -13.30 0.04
CA HIS A 41 -2.16 -14.11 0.29
C HIS A 41 -1.72 -15.52 0.67
N PRO A 42 -1.50 -15.78 1.97
CA PRO A 42 -1.12 -17.09 2.47
C PRO A 42 -2.23 -18.15 2.33
N ASN A 43 -1.85 -19.39 2.04
CA ASN A 43 -2.75 -20.54 2.00
C ASN A 43 -2.88 -21.32 3.32
N TRP A 44 -2.10 -20.99 4.35
CA TRP A 44 -1.95 -21.79 5.58
C TRP A 44 -3.01 -21.51 6.66
N PHE A 45 -4.03 -20.69 6.37
CA PHE A 45 -5.08 -20.32 7.33
C PHE A 45 -6.46 -20.06 6.70
N THR A 46 -6.87 -20.90 5.74
CA THR A 46 -8.16 -20.76 5.05
C THR A 46 -9.27 -21.48 5.78
N ILE A 47 -10.25 -20.73 6.30
CA ILE A 47 -11.48 -21.27 6.88
C ILE A 47 -12.56 -21.26 5.79
N SER A 48 -12.93 -22.44 5.28
CA SER A 48 -14.05 -22.65 4.35
C SER A 48 -15.02 -23.69 4.89
N ASN A 49 -16.32 -23.51 4.61
CA ASN A 49 -17.38 -24.51 4.87
C ASN A 49 -17.47 -25.58 3.77
N TYR A 50 -16.51 -25.61 2.85
CA TYR A 50 -16.48 -26.49 1.69
C TYR A 50 -15.18 -27.30 1.72
N ASP A 51 -15.32 -28.63 1.64
CA ASP A 51 -14.22 -29.53 1.31
C ASP A 51 -13.74 -29.22 -0.13
N ASN A 52 -12.42 -29.21 -0.37
CA ASN A 52 -11.76 -28.93 -1.66
C ASN A 52 -11.61 -27.47 -2.16
N VAL A 53 -11.44 -26.47 -1.27
CA VAL A 53 -10.98 -25.14 -1.73
C VAL A 53 -9.44 -25.07 -1.73
N GLU A 54 -8.83 -25.22 -2.92
CA GLU A 54 -7.40 -24.94 -3.11
C GLU A 54 -7.15 -23.42 -3.16
N VAL A 55 -6.52 -22.88 -2.12
CA VAL A 55 -6.04 -21.49 -2.13
C VAL A 55 -4.58 -21.47 -2.54
N VAL A 56 -4.31 -20.88 -3.70
CA VAL A 56 -2.95 -20.70 -4.23
C VAL A 56 -2.25 -19.58 -3.47
N ASN A 57 -1.00 -19.81 -3.06
CA ASN A 57 -0.15 -18.75 -2.50
C ASN A 57 0.10 -17.67 -3.55
N GLN A 58 -0.32 -16.43 -3.27
CA GLN A 58 -0.18 -15.32 -4.21
C GLN A 58 0.60 -14.16 -3.57
N VAL A 59 1.54 -13.61 -4.34
CA VAL A 59 2.21 -12.33 -4.04
C VAL A 59 1.84 -11.34 -5.12
N SER A 60 1.48 -10.12 -4.73
CA SER A 60 1.27 -8.99 -5.64
C SER A 60 2.23 -7.84 -5.30
N ILE A 61 2.72 -7.18 -6.34
CA ILE A 61 3.59 -6.00 -6.25
C ILE A 61 2.99 -4.93 -7.18
N ILE A 62 2.56 -3.82 -6.60
CA ILE A 62 1.92 -2.73 -7.33
C ILE A 62 2.73 -1.44 -7.08
N PRO A 63 3.51 -0.97 -8.05
CA PRO A 63 4.13 0.35 -7.96
C PRO A 63 3.06 1.43 -8.13
N THR A 64 3.21 2.55 -7.44
CA THR A 64 2.30 3.70 -7.56
C THR A 64 3.09 4.99 -7.54
N TRP A 65 2.79 5.88 -8.48
CA TRP A 65 3.24 7.27 -8.43
C TRP A 65 2.00 8.15 -8.22
N GLY A 66 2.01 8.96 -7.16
CA GLY A 66 0.88 9.82 -6.84
C GLY A 66 1.26 11.11 -6.12
N TYR A 67 0.21 11.86 -5.79
CA TYR A 67 0.27 13.05 -4.96
C TYR A 67 -0.65 12.88 -3.76
N LYS A 68 -0.14 13.14 -2.56
CA LYS A 68 -0.96 13.16 -1.34
C LYS A 68 -1.35 14.60 -1.04
N GLU A 69 -2.63 14.82 -0.79
CA GLU A 69 -3.17 16.07 -0.30
C GLU A 69 -3.73 15.89 1.11
N LYS A 70 -3.52 16.89 1.97
CA LYS A 70 -4.13 16.91 3.29
C LYS A 70 -5.62 17.27 3.11
N HIS A 71 -6.51 16.37 3.53
CA HIS A 71 -7.93 16.72 3.67
C HIS A 71 -8.10 17.59 4.93
N ARG A 72 -8.89 18.67 4.82
CA ARG A 72 -9.13 19.65 5.90
C ARG A 72 -10.03 19.10 6.98
#